data_AF-A0A2D6TL09-F1
#
_entry.id   AF-A0A2D6TL09-F1
#
_cell.length_a   1.000
_cell.length_b   1.000
_cell.length_c   1.000
_cell.angle_alpha   90.00
_cell.angle_beta   90.00
_cell.angle_gamma   90.00
#
_symmetry.space_group_name_H-M   'P 1'
#
loop_
_entity.id
_entity.type
_entity.pdbx_description
1 polymer ?
#
loop_
_entity_poly.entity_id
_entity_poly.type
_entity_poly.pdbx_seq_one_letter_code
_entity_poly.pdbx_strand_id
1 'polypeptide(L)' 'MALILKKKIIQFTSENNDKKIGKYTPGTHIKIISDKDFLKKKIDYAILLSWNYKNFFLTKSLFAKKGGKFIIPLPTPHVK' A
#
# COMPACT_ATOMS: atom_id res chain seq x y z
N MET A 1 -6.93 -16.86 5.43
CA MET A 1 -7.35 -15.73 6.29
C MET A 1 -7.69 -14.55 5.39
N ALA A 2 -8.97 -14.23 5.18
CA ALA A 2 -9.37 -13.08 4.36
C ALA A 2 -9.24 -11.80 5.18
N LEU A 3 -8.38 -10.88 4.74
CA LEU A 3 -8.19 -9.58 5.39
C LEU A 3 -9.40 -8.69 5.06
N ILE A 4 -10.36 -8.58 5.96
CA ILE A 4 -11.53 -7.70 5.81
C ILE A 4 -11.10 -6.26 6.10
N LEU A 5 -10.76 -5.51 5.06
CA LEU A 5 -10.32 -4.11 5.15
C LEU A 5 -11.54 -3.18 5.08
N LYS A 6 -11.98 -2.62 6.21
CA LYS A 6 -13.05 -1.60 6.22
C LYS A 6 -12.55 -0.26 5.65
N LYS A 7 -13.37 0.37 4.79
CA LYS A 7 -13.10 1.63 4.06
C LYS A 7 -12.75 2.84 4.95
N LYS A 8 -13.07 2.80 6.26
CA LYS A 8 -12.71 3.86 7.21
C LYS A 8 -11.22 3.86 7.60
N ILE A 9 -10.48 2.80 7.30
CA ILE A 9 -9.07 2.63 7.73
C ILE A 9 -8.09 2.81 6.56
N ILE A 10 -8.47 2.43 5.34
CA ILE A 10 -7.63 2.57 4.14
C ILE A 10 -8.25 3.58 3.17
N GLN A 11 -7.51 4.66 2.89
CA GLN A 11 -7.97 5.76 2.04
C GLN A 11 -7.86 5.44 0.55
N PHE A 12 -6.79 4.78 0.14
CA PHE A 12 -6.50 4.42 -1.26
C PHE A 12 -5.48 3.27 -1.30
N THR A 13 -5.30 2.69 -2.48
CA THR A 13 -4.20 1.75 -2.77
C THR A 13 -3.30 2.33 -3.86
N SER A 14 -2.00 2.11 -3.74
CA SER A 14 -1.01 2.47 -4.77
C SER A 14 -0.82 1.32 -5.75
N GLU A 15 -0.63 1.63 -7.03
CA GLU A 15 -0.42 0.65 -8.10
C GLU A 15 0.40 1.30 -9.24
N ASN A 16 1.18 0.48 -9.96
CA ASN A 16 2.00 0.92 -11.08
C ASN A 16 1.40 0.55 -12.46
N ASN A 17 0.36 -0.27 -12.48
CA ASN A 17 -0.33 -0.67 -13.71
C ASN A 17 -1.40 0.36 -14.11
N ASP A 18 -1.15 1.08 -15.21
CA ASP A 18 -2.04 2.11 -15.75
C ASP A 18 -3.48 1.65 -15.99
N LYS A 19 -3.70 0.37 -16.32
CA LYS A 19 -5.06 -0.16 -16.54
C LYS A 19 -5.91 -0.21 -15.27
N LYS A 20 -5.28 -0.22 -14.10
CA LYS A 20 -5.92 -0.25 -12.78
C LYS A 20 -6.00 1.14 -12.14
N ILE A 21 -5.06 2.02 -12.46
CA ILE A 21 -5.03 3.39 -11.93
C ILE A 21 -6.34 4.11 -12.30
N GLY A 22 -6.92 4.81 -11.33
CA GLY A 22 -8.21 5.50 -11.51
C GLY A 22 -9.44 4.60 -11.29
N LYS A 23 -9.28 3.28 -11.19
CA LYS A 23 -10.36 2.34 -10.84
C LYS A 23 -10.46 2.14 -9.32
N TYR A 24 -11.26 1.16 -8.91
CA TYR A 24 -11.50 0.80 -7.52
C TYR A 24 -11.23 -0.69 -7.29
N THR A 25 -10.82 -1.03 -6.06
CA THR A 25 -10.65 -2.43 -5.65
C THR A 25 -12.01 -3.14 -5.59
N PRO A 26 -12.08 -4.42 -6.02
CA PRO A 26 -13.30 -5.20 -5.91
C PRO A 26 -13.66 -5.44 -4.44
N GLY A 27 -14.95 -5.43 -4.11
CA GLY A 27 -15.48 -5.62 -2.75
C GLY A 27 -15.35 -4.37 -1.86
N THR A 28 -14.12 -3.91 -1.60
CA THR A 28 -13.87 -2.79 -0.67
C THR A 28 -14.05 -1.40 -1.28
N HIS A 29 -14.08 -1.30 -2.61
CA HIS A 29 -14.26 -0.05 -3.36
C HIS A 29 -13.28 1.06 -2.94
N ILE A 30 -12.02 0.69 -2.71
CA ILE A 30 -10.93 1.60 -2.38
C ILE A 30 -10.34 2.15 -3.67
N LYS A 31 -10.09 3.46 -3.73
CA LYS A 31 -9.54 4.11 -4.93
C LYS A 31 -8.12 3.62 -5.21
N ILE A 32 -7.84 3.28 -6.47
CA ILE A 32 -6.51 2.95 -6.95
C ILE A 32 -5.85 4.22 -7.50
N ILE A 33 -4.73 4.62 -6.92
CA ILE A 33 -3.93 5.78 -7.33
C ILE A 33 -2.56 5.35 -7.84
N SER A 34 -1.88 6.23 -8.56
CA SER A 34 -0.52 5.98 -9.04
C SER A 34 0.50 6.05 -7.90
N ASP A 35 1.63 5.33 -8.03
CA ASP A 35 2.78 5.46 -7.12
C ASP A 35 3.29 6.90 -7.01
N LYS A 36 3.21 7.67 -8.10
CA LYS A 36 3.60 9.08 -8.12
C LYS A 36 2.71 9.92 -7.21
N ASP A 37 1.40 9.68 -7.24
CA ASP A 37 0.46 10.42 -6.41
C ASP A 37 0.51 9.96 -4.95
N PHE A 38 0.72 8.66 -4.72
CA PHE A 38 0.99 8.13 -3.38
C PHE A 38 2.18 8.83 -2.73
N LEU A 39 3.30 8.99 -3.43
CA LEU A 39 4.51 9.63 -2.92
C LEU A 39 4.40 11.14 -2.65
N LYS A 40 3.34 11.79 -3.17
CA LYS A 40 3.00 13.21 -2.88
C LYS A 40 2.14 13.35 -1.62
N LYS A 41 1.49 12.27 -1.17
CA LYS A 41 0.67 12.29 0.05
C LYS A 41 1.58 12.16 1.29
N LYS A 42 1.18 12.83 2.37
CA LYS A 42 1.78 12.63 3.69
C LYS A 42 1.14 11.40 4.32
N ILE A 43 1.82 10.26 4.22
CA ILE A 43 1.39 8.98 4.78
C ILE A 43 2.52 8.45 5.66
N ASP A 44 2.20 8.13 6.90
CA ASP A 44 3.18 7.57 7.85
C ASP A 44 3.27 6.04 7.74
N TYR A 45 2.15 5.39 7.42
CA TYR A 45 2.02 3.93 7.37
C TYR A 45 1.33 3.45 6.10
N ALA A 46 1.92 2.45 5.45
CA ALA A 46 1.32 1.77 4.29
C ALA A 46 1.26 0.26 4.53
N ILE A 47 0.12 -0.37 4.26
CA ILE A 47 0.00 -1.84 4.33
C ILE A 47 0.60 -2.43 3.06
N LEU A 48 1.64 -3.26 3.21
CA LEU A 48 2.29 -3.92 2.09
C LEU A 48 1.55 -5.21 1.72
N LEU A 49 0.55 -5.10 0.84
CA LEU A 49 -0.18 -6.25 0.30
C LEU A 49 0.71 -7.11 -0.63
N SER A 50 1.66 -6.50 -1.33
CA SER A 50 2.67 -7.18 -2.15
C SER A 50 3.86 -7.66 -1.30
N TRP A 51 3.58 -8.30 -0.15
CA TRP A 51 4.56 -8.70 0.86
C TRP A 51 5.65 -9.65 0.34
N ASN A 52 5.38 -10.39 -0.75
CA ASN A 52 6.37 -11.21 -1.46
C ASN A 52 7.60 -10.39 -1.90
N TYR A 53 7.42 -9.09 -2.14
CA TYR A 53 8.48 -8.16 -2.56
C TYR A 53 8.92 -7.22 -1.42
N LYS A 54 8.69 -7.58 -0.15
CA LYS A 54 9.01 -6.73 1.00
C LYS A 54 10.44 -6.19 0.99
N ASN A 55 11.43 -7.03 0.68
CA ASN A 55 12.83 -6.61 0.68
C ASN A 55 13.09 -5.52 -0.37
N PHE A 56 12.44 -5.61 -1.54
CA PHE A 56 12.52 -4.58 -2.57
C PHE A 56 11.89 -3.27 -2.10
N PHE A 57 10.68 -3.31 -1.53
CA PHE A 57 10.00 -2.09 -1.09
C PHE A 57 10.68 -1.41 0.10
N LEU A 58 11.21 -2.18 1.05
CA LEU A 58 11.93 -1.66 2.20
C LEU A 58 13.26 -1.00 1.83
N THR A 59 13.96 -1.51 0.81
CA THR A 59 15.29 -1.00 0.43
C THR A 59 15.24 0.05 -0.69
N LYS A 60 14.35 -0.11 -1.66
CA LYS A 60 14.34 0.70 -2.88
C LYS A 60 13.21 1.72 -2.96
N SER A 61 12.12 1.57 -2.21
CA SER A 61 11.00 2.50 -2.35
C SER A 61 11.35 3.90 -1.81
N LEU A 62 10.92 4.93 -2.54
CA LEU A 62 11.02 6.31 -2.09
C LEU A 62 10.20 6.55 -0.81
N PHE A 63 9.16 5.76 -0.56
CA PHE A 63 8.35 5.85 0.65
C PHE A 63 9.16 5.50 1.90
N ALA A 64 9.85 4.35 1.89
CA ALA A 64 10.75 3.96 2.98
C ALA A 64 11.88 4.97 3.17
N LYS A 65 12.48 5.46 2.07
CA LYS A 65 13.54 6.48 2.12
C LYS A 65 13.07 7.82 2.70
N LYS A 66 11.78 8.15 2.57
CA LYS A 66 11.15 9.34 3.16
C LYS A 66 10.71 9.13 4.62
N GLY A 67 11.04 7.99 5.23
CA GLY A 67 10.69 7.68 6.62
C GLY A 67 9.31 7.02 6.80
N GLY A 68 8.63 6.67 5.70
CA GLY A 68 7.37 5.93 5.75
C GLY A 68 7.59 4.48 6.18
N LYS A 69 6.64 3.93 6.95
CA LYS A 69 6.71 2.58 7.50
C LYS A 69 5.73 1.63 6.82
N PHE A 70 6.17 0.43 6.52
CA PHE A 70 5.32 -0.62 5.96
C PHE A 70 4.76 -1.52 7.05
N ILE A 71 3.44 -1.73 7.02
CA ILE A 71 2.77 -2.77 7.81
C ILE A 71 2.75 -4.03 6.95
N ILE A 72 3.49 -5.05 7.39
CA ILE A 72 3.58 -6.33 6.70
C ILE A 72 2.60 -7.29 7.38
N PRO A 73 1.53 -7.72 6.69
CA PRO A 73 0.45 -8.48 7.34
C PRO A 73 0.79 -9.95 7.58
N LEU A 74 1.81 -10.50 6.91
CA LEU A 74 2.14 -11.92 6.90
C LEU A 74 3.64 -12.18 7.09
N PRO A 75 4.06 -13.32 7.68
CA PRO A 75 3.21 -14.36 8.30
C PRO A 75 2.57 -13.93 9.62
N THR A 76 3.18 -12.98 10.33
CA THR A 76 2.63 -12.31 11.51
C THR A 76 2.65 -10.79 11.27
N PRO A 77 1.61 -10.04 11.68
CA PRO A 77 1.59 -8.58 11.50
C PRO A 77 2.75 -7.89 12.22
N HIS A 78 3.55 -7.12 11.50
CA HIS A 78 4.64 -6.32 12.06
C HIS A 78 4.91 -5.07 11.22
N VAL A 79 5.59 -4.09 11.81
CA VAL A 79 5.97 -2.83 11.17
C VAL A 79 7.45 -2.83 10.82
N LYS A 80 7.79 -2.39 9.61
CA LYS A 80 9.17 -2.25 9.11
C LYS A 80 9.38 -0.96 8.35
#